data_AF-A0A7J0D5B4-F1
#
_entry.id   AF-A0A7J0D5B4-F1
#
_cell.length_a   1.000
_cell.length_b   1.000
_cell.length_c   1.000
_cell.angle_alpha   90.00
_cell.angle_beta   90.00
_cell.angle_gamma   90.00
#
_symmetry.space_group_name_H-M   'P 1'
#
loop_
_entity.id
_entity.type
_entity.pdbx_description
1 polymer ?
#
loop_
_entity_poly.entity_id
_entity_poly.type
_entity_poly.pdbx_seq_one_letter_code
_entity_poly.pdbx_strand_id
1 'polypeptide(L)'
;MVTDVEWARIRRDLRFGQVFEGTVVKVPRPGVIGIFVDIGLSVGGFVDVMLLPDEGKDWPAEGTVADFEIWWADSRQQIRLKPSDSRYVRTDFTDFVERFRPSWPADVGQPLGDPGPVTADELRALLRSDGPPASSPEVGEAADGPVGI
;
A
#
# COMPACT_ATOMS: atom_id res chain seq x y z
N MET A 1 3.45 -23.01 0.54
CA MET A 1 3.21 -21.97 -0.48
C MET A 1 1.72 -22.04 -0.80
N VAL A 2 1.00 -20.93 -0.61
CA VAL A 2 -0.44 -20.86 -0.86
C VAL A 2 -0.69 -20.79 -2.36
N THR A 3 -1.74 -21.45 -2.85
CA THR A 3 -2.08 -21.39 -4.28
C THR A 3 -2.79 -20.08 -4.61
N ASP A 4 -2.71 -19.60 -5.87
CA ASP A 4 -3.43 -18.38 -6.28
C ASP A 4 -4.95 -18.48 -6.05
N VAL A 5 -5.51 -19.68 -6.22
CA VAL A 5 -6.94 -19.95 -5.97
C VAL A 5 -7.27 -19.83 -4.49
N GLU A 6 -6.44 -20.39 -3.60
CA GLU A 6 -6.61 -20.28 -2.15
C GLU A 6 -6.43 -18.83 -1.69
N TRP A 7 -5.44 -18.12 -2.23
CA TRP A 7 -5.24 -16.70 -1.95
C TRP A 7 -6.43 -15.83 -2.36
N ALA A 8 -6.97 -16.05 -3.57
CA ALA A 8 -8.15 -15.32 -4.05
C ALA A 8 -9.38 -15.60 -3.17
N ARG A 9 -9.54 -16.83 -2.65
CA ARG A 9 -10.60 -17.17 -1.69
C ARG A 9 -10.40 -16.41 -0.37
N ILE A 10 -9.21 -16.51 0.23
CA ILE A 10 -8.88 -15.79 1.47
C ILE A 10 -9.20 -14.31 1.31
N ARG A 11 -8.67 -13.63 0.29
CA ARG A 11 -8.91 -12.19 0.07
C ARG A 11 -10.37 -11.78 0.01
N ARG A 12 -11.23 -12.57 -0.65
CA ARG A 12 -12.65 -12.24 -0.84
C ARG A 12 -13.41 -12.15 0.49
N ASP A 13 -12.96 -12.92 1.47
CA ASP A 13 -13.59 -12.96 2.79
C ASP A 13 -13.06 -11.85 3.72
N LEU A 14 -11.98 -11.16 3.34
CA LEU A 14 -11.38 -10.09 4.15
C LEU A 14 -12.03 -8.73 3.91
N ARG A 15 -12.02 -7.89 4.95
CA ARG A 15 -12.45 -6.49 4.90
C ARG A 15 -11.33 -5.57 5.39
N PHE A 16 -11.25 -4.37 4.83
CA PHE A 16 -10.37 -3.34 5.36
C PHE A 16 -10.76 -3.01 6.81
N GLY A 17 -9.77 -2.85 7.68
CA GLY A 17 -9.98 -2.59 9.11
C GLY A 17 -10.49 -3.80 9.91
N GLN A 18 -10.66 -4.97 9.29
CA GLN A 18 -10.97 -6.19 10.04
C GLN A 18 -9.83 -6.51 11.00
N VAL A 19 -10.17 -6.77 12.25
CA VAL A 19 -9.20 -7.04 13.33
C VAL A 19 -8.97 -8.54 13.47
N PHE A 20 -7.71 -8.91 13.61
CA PHE A 20 -7.26 -10.24 14.00
C PHE A 20 -6.33 -10.13 15.21
N GLU A 21 -6.52 -11.02 16.19
CA GLU A 21 -5.46 -11.30 17.15
C GLU A 21 -4.32 -12.01 16.41
N GLY A 22 -3.10 -11.51 16.58
CA GLY A 22 -1.92 -12.04 15.92
C GLY A 22 -0.72 -12.14 16.83
N THR A 23 0.20 -13.04 16.49
CA THR A 23 1.49 -13.21 17.18
C THR A 23 2.62 -12.72 16.30
N VAL A 24 3.48 -11.85 16.83
CA VAL A 24 4.67 -11.39 16.12
C VAL A 24 5.67 -12.53 16.03
N VAL A 25 5.91 -13.03 14.82
CA VAL A 25 6.79 -14.20 14.60
C VAL A 25 8.20 -13.81 14.16
N LYS A 26 8.40 -12.58 13.66
CA LYS A 26 9.73 -12.11 13.26
C LYS A 26 9.84 -10.59 13.22
N VAL A 27 10.95 -10.05 13.71
CA VAL A 27 11.29 -8.61 13.65
C VAL A 27 12.63 -8.40 12.93
N PRO A 28 12.66 -8.48 11.59
CA PRO A 28 13.91 -8.28 10.86
C PRO A 28 14.32 -6.81 10.85
N ARG A 29 15.50 -6.50 11.40
CA ARG A 29 16.10 -5.15 11.41
C ARG A 29 15.11 -4.07 11.90
N PRO A 30 14.85 -4.02 13.23
CA PRO A 30 13.96 -3.02 13.83
C PRO A 30 14.30 -1.60 13.35
N GLY A 31 13.29 -0.80 13.05
CA GLY A 31 13.43 0.55 12.50
C GLY A 31 13.65 0.62 10.98
N VAL A 32 13.73 -0.51 10.25
CA VAL A 32 14.08 -0.50 8.82
C VAL A 32 13.07 -1.21 7.92
N ILE A 33 12.55 -2.38 8.31
CA ILE A 33 11.77 -3.24 7.39
C ILE A 33 10.30 -3.34 7.80
N GLY A 34 10.04 -3.73 9.04
CA GLY A 34 8.70 -4.06 9.52
C GLY A 34 8.70 -5.37 10.30
N ILE A 35 7.52 -5.89 10.62
CA ILE A 35 7.34 -7.11 11.42
C ILE A 35 6.44 -8.12 10.72
N PHE A 36 6.75 -9.40 10.89
CA PHE A 36 5.89 -10.50 10.45
C PHE A 36 4.99 -10.95 11.58
N VAL A 37 3.73 -11.21 11.25
CA VAL A 37 2.68 -11.57 12.22
C VAL A 37 1.98 -12.82 11.71
N ASP A 38 1.84 -13.83 12.56
CA ASP A 38 0.91 -14.93 12.34
C ASP A 38 -0.47 -14.51 12.85
N ILE A 39 -1.48 -14.59 11.99
CA ILE A 39 -2.88 -14.22 12.27
C ILE A 39 -3.82 -15.42 12.12
N GLY A 40 -3.29 -16.65 12.12
CA GLY A 40 -4.09 -17.88 12.06
C GLY A 40 -4.68 -18.19 10.68
N LEU A 41 -4.23 -17.49 9.63
CA LEU A 41 -4.56 -17.78 8.23
C LEU A 41 -3.41 -18.53 7.55
N SER A 42 -3.68 -19.23 6.44
CA SER A 42 -2.65 -19.88 5.62
C SER A 42 -1.60 -18.90 5.06
N VAL A 43 -1.91 -17.59 5.07
CA VAL A 43 -1.03 -16.49 4.63
C VAL A 43 -0.66 -15.63 5.83
N GLY A 44 0.64 -15.39 6.01
CA GLY A 44 1.15 -14.53 7.07
C GLY A 44 0.86 -13.05 6.84
N GLY A 45 0.74 -12.33 7.95
CA GLY A 45 0.63 -10.88 7.99
C GLY A 45 1.98 -10.18 8.04
N PHE A 46 2.00 -8.92 7.60
CA PHE A 46 3.16 -8.06 7.70
C PHE A 46 2.76 -6.63 8.02
N VAL A 47 3.36 -6.04 9.05
CA VAL A 47 3.26 -4.60 9.32
C VAL A 47 4.50 -3.92 8.75
N ASP A 48 4.28 -2.94 7.88
CA ASP A 48 5.34 -2.16 7.26
C ASP A 48 6.00 -1.20 8.26
N VAL A 49 7.32 -0.97 8.13
CA VAL A 49 8.07 0.03 8.90
C VAL A 49 7.35 1.38 8.93
N MET A 50 6.69 1.76 7.83
CA MET A 50 5.97 3.03 7.69
C MET A 50 4.72 3.15 8.57
N LEU A 51 4.28 2.08 9.24
CA LEU A 51 3.14 2.07 10.15
C LEU A 51 3.56 1.96 11.63
N LEU A 52 4.83 1.68 11.90
CA LEU A 52 5.40 1.46 13.23
C LEU A 52 6.07 2.75 13.76
N PRO A 53 6.35 2.84 15.07
CA PRO A 53 7.16 3.93 15.62
C PRO A 53 8.51 4.04 14.93
N ASP A 54 9.09 5.24 14.85
CA ASP A 54 10.40 5.43 14.20
C ASP A 54 11.52 4.66 14.93
N GLU A 55 11.44 4.61 16.26
CA GLU A 55 12.39 3.94 17.12
C GLU A 55 12.10 2.43 17.19
N GLY A 56 12.98 1.62 16.61
CA GLY A 56 12.80 0.16 16.52
C GLY A 56 12.67 -0.57 17.86
N LYS A 57 13.12 0.02 18.97
CA LYS A 57 12.96 -0.51 20.34
C LYS A 57 11.51 -0.45 20.84
N ASP A 58 10.69 0.42 20.25
CA ASP A 58 9.30 0.63 20.62
C ASP A 58 8.35 -0.26 19.78
N TRP A 59 8.92 -1.09 18.89
CA TRP A 59 8.17 -2.06 18.11
C TRP A 59 7.74 -3.25 18.98
N PRO A 60 6.64 -3.93 18.62
CA PRO A 60 6.33 -5.25 19.18
C PRO A 60 7.51 -6.21 19.03
N ALA A 61 7.91 -6.87 20.12
CA ALA A 61 8.94 -7.90 20.10
C ALA A 61 8.39 -9.23 19.56
N GLU A 62 9.27 -10.13 19.10
CA GLU A 62 8.87 -11.50 18.76
C GLU A 62 8.17 -12.19 19.94
N GLY A 63 7.09 -12.92 19.67
CA GLY A 63 6.21 -13.54 20.66
C GLY A 63 5.13 -12.62 21.22
N THR A 64 5.14 -11.32 20.90
CA THR A 64 4.06 -10.40 21.32
C THR A 64 2.74 -10.81 20.66
N VAL A 65 1.70 -10.95 21.47
CA VAL A 65 0.31 -11.13 21.02
C VAL A 65 -0.40 -9.78 21.09
N ALA A 66 -1.03 -9.37 19.99
CA ALA A 66 -1.75 -8.09 19.90
C ALA A 66 -2.81 -8.14 18.79
N ASP A 67 -3.67 -7.13 18.78
CA ASP A 67 -4.67 -6.93 17.73
C ASP A 67 -4.08 -6.16 16.54
N PHE A 68 -4.39 -6.64 15.34
CA PHE A 68 -3.96 -6.07 14.08
C PHE A 68 -5.12 -5.92 13.10
N GLU A 69 -5.22 -4.74 12.50
CA GLU A 69 -6.18 -4.41 11.45
C GLU A 69 -5.63 -4.76 10.08
N ILE A 70 -6.48 -5.31 9.21
CA ILE A 70 -6.19 -5.44 7.79
C ILE A 70 -6.06 -4.05 7.18
N TRP A 71 -4.84 -3.69 6.83
CA TRP A 71 -4.51 -2.44 6.16
C TRP A 71 -4.60 -2.58 4.64
N TRP A 72 -3.99 -3.62 4.07
CA TRP A 72 -3.96 -3.83 2.62
C TRP A 72 -3.71 -5.31 2.27
N ALA A 73 -3.87 -5.69 1.00
CA ALA A 73 -3.40 -6.98 0.50
C ALA A 73 -2.65 -6.81 -0.81
N ASP A 74 -1.39 -7.25 -0.82
CA ASP A 74 -0.53 -7.20 -2.00
C ASP A 74 -0.93 -8.29 -3.02
N SER A 75 -0.58 -8.07 -4.29
CA SER A 75 -0.49 -9.07 -5.34
C SER A 75 0.40 -10.26 -4.97
N ARG A 76 1.41 -10.06 -4.12
CA ARG A 76 2.40 -11.09 -3.70
C ARG A 76 1.91 -12.08 -2.63
N GLN A 77 0.59 -12.24 -2.48
CA GLN A 77 0.01 -13.14 -1.47
C GLN A 77 0.45 -12.84 -0.03
N GLN A 78 0.40 -11.57 0.37
CA GLN A 78 0.73 -11.14 1.72
C GLN A 78 -0.30 -10.10 2.21
N ILE A 79 -0.76 -10.28 3.44
CA ILE A 79 -1.70 -9.37 4.10
C ILE A 79 -0.88 -8.28 4.80
N ARG A 80 -1.08 -7.02 4.43
CA ARG A 80 -0.51 -5.88 5.13
C ARG A 80 -1.41 -5.54 6.30
N LEU A 81 -0.79 -5.38 7.46
CA LEU A 81 -1.45 -5.14 8.72
C LEU A 81 -1.04 -3.77 9.28
N LYS A 82 -1.90 -3.24 10.14
CA LYS A 82 -1.64 -2.09 11.00
C LYS A 82 -1.91 -2.52 12.45
N PRO A 83 -1.05 -2.21 13.43
CA PRO A 83 -1.36 -2.45 14.83
C PRO A 83 -2.58 -1.62 15.28
N SER A 84 -3.47 -2.23 16.06
CA SER A 84 -4.63 -1.53 16.63
C SER A 84 -4.26 -0.75 17.89
N ASP A 85 -3.32 -1.25 18.68
CA ASP A 85 -2.79 -0.53 19.85
C ASP A 85 -1.92 0.64 19.39
N SER A 86 -2.31 1.85 19.75
CA SER A 86 -1.64 3.09 19.37
C SER A 86 -0.19 3.16 19.86
N ARG A 87 0.19 2.41 20.89
CA ARG A 87 1.59 2.31 21.35
C ARG A 87 2.53 1.75 20.28
N TYR A 88 2.00 0.96 19.35
CA TYR A 88 2.75 0.29 18.29
C TYR A 88 2.52 0.93 16.93
N VAL A 89 1.91 2.11 16.90
CA VAL A 89 1.66 2.86 15.67
C VAL A 89 2.54 4.10 15.70
N ARG A 90 3.05 4.51 14.54
CA ARG A 90 3.71 5.82 14.37
C ARG A 90 2.89 6.96 14.99
N THR A 91 3.56 7.95 15.56
CA THR A 91 2.89 9.03 16.31
C THR A 91 2.11 10.00 15.42
N ASP A 92 2.54 10.18 14.17
CA ASP A 92 1.91 11.04 13.15
C ASP A 92 0.96 10.25 12.23
N PHE A 93 0.38 9.15 12.70
CA PHE A 93 -0.44 8.26 11.87
C PHE A 93 -1.63 8.96 11.22
N THR A 94 -2.30 9.87 11.94
CA THR A 94 -3.42 10.64 11.38
C THR A 94 -2.99 11.45 10.16
N ASP A 95 -1.92 12.25 10.29
CA ASP A 95 -1.38 13.06 9.20
C ASP A 95 -0.89 12.18 8.03
N PHE A 96 -0.27 11.04 8.36
CA PHE A 96 0.15 10.05 7.37
C PHE A 96 -1.05 9.52 6.56
N VAL A 97 -2.15 9.15 7.23
CA VAL A 97 -3.36 8.66 6.55
C VAL A 97 -3.98 9.76 5.70
N GLU A 98 -4.14 10.97 6.22
CA GLU A 98 -4.70 12.09 5.45
C GLU A 98 -3.91 12.37 4.17
N ARG A 99 -2.58 12.24 4.22
CA ARG A 99 -1.71 12.49 3.08
C ARG A 99 -1.67 11.34 2.08
N PHE A 100 -1.53 10.10 2.55
CA PHE A 100 -1.21 8.95 1.69
C PHE A 100 -2.41 8.02 1.44
N ARG A 101 -3.44 8.09 2.29
CA ARG A 101 -4.65 7.28 2.15
C ARG A 101 -5.89 8.01 2.69
N PRO A 102 -6.26 9.18 2.13
CA PRO A 102 -7.36 9.99 2.62
C PRO A 102 -8.72 9.28 2.59
N SER A 103 -8.90 8.27 1.73
CA SER A 103 -10.12 7.46 1.66
C SER A 103 -10.26 6.44 2.80
N TRP A 104 -9.22 6.24 3.64
CA TRP A 104 -9.19 5.16 4.61
C TRP A 104 -10.44 5.05 5.50
N PRO A 105 -10.97 6.14 6.10
CA PRO A 105 -12.17 6.03 6.92
C PRO A 105 -13.40 5.50 6.17
N ALA A 106 -13.50 5.75 4.86
CA ALA A 106 -14.57 5.24 4.01
C ALA A 106 -14.29 3.81 3.50
N ASP A 107 -13.02 3.43 3.39
CA ASP A 107 -12.60 2.09 2.96
C ASP A 107 -12.83 1.04 4.06
N VAL A 108 -12.78 1.42 5.34
CA VAL A 108 -12.99 0.48 6.46
C VAL A 108 -14.34 -0.23 6.32
N GLY A 109 -14.32 -1.55 6.48
CA GLY A 109 -15.47 -2.43 6.28
C GLY A 109 -15.75 -2.81 4.83
N GLN A 110 -15.11 -2.16 3.84
CA GLN A 110 -15.24 -2.56 2.43
C GLN A 110 -14.47 -3.86 2.17
N PRO A 111 -14.95 -4.71 1.23
CA PRO A 111 -14.20 -5.86 0.73
C PRO A 111 -12.79 -5.49 0.28
N LEU A 112 -11.81 -6.34 0.62
CA LEU A 112 -10.51 -6.29 -0.03
C LEU A 112 -10.72 -6.65 -1.51
N GLY A 113 -10.85 -5.63 -2.36
CA GLY A 113 -11.08 -5.82 -3.78
C GLY A 113 -10.02 -6.74 -4.41
N ASP A 114 -10.42 -7.51 -5.42
CA ASP A 114 -9.45 -8.14 -6.32
C ASP A 114 -8.65 -7.00 -6.97
N PRO A 115 -7.31 -7.08 -7.07
CA PRO A 115 -6.62 -6.26 -8.05
C PRO A 115 -7.16 -6.79 -9.37
N GLY A 116 -8.03 -6.02 -10.03
CA GLY A 116 -8.52 -6.41 -11.35
C GLY A 116 -7.34 -6.79 -12.24
N PRO A 117 -7.56 -7.62 -13.27
CA PRO A 117 -6.50 -7.91 -14.23
C PRO A 117 -5.91 -6.58 -14.70
N VAL A 118 -4.58 -6.42 -14.59
CA VAL A 118 -3.87 -5.23 -15.07
C VAL A 118 -4.40 -4.96 -16.47
N THR A 119 -5.05 -3.81 -16.64
CA THR A 119 -5.71 -3.54 -17.91
C THR A 119 -4.65 -3.43 -19.01
N ALA A 120 -5.00 -3.77 -20.24
CA ALA A 120 -4.08 -3.61 -21.37
C ALA A 120 -3.60 -2.14 -21.51
N ASP A 121 -4.40 -1.18 -21.04
CA ASP A 121 -4.04 0.23 -20.98
C ASP A 121 -3.03 0.57 -19.89
N GLU A 122 -3.12 -0.02 -18.70
CA GLU A 122 -2.10 0.12 -17.65
C GLU A 122 -0.78 -0.55 -18.07
N LEU A 123 -0.85 -1.71 -18.74
CA LEU A 123 0.33 -2.37 -19.29
C LEU A 123 1.00 -1.51 -20.38
N ARG A 124 0.21 -0.86 -21.25
CA ARG A 124 0.71 0.10 -22.25
C ARG A 124 1.26 1.38 -21.63
N ALA A 125 0.70 1.84 -20.50
CA ALA A 125 1.21 3.01 -19.79
C ALA A 125 2.57 2.74 -19.14
N LEU A 126 2.76 1.55 -18.56
CA LEU A 126 4.02 1.13 -17.95
C LEU A 126 5.13 0.80 -18.98
N LEU A 127 4.74 0.35 -20.17
CA LEU A 127 5.67 0.05 -21.27
C LEU A 127 6.02 1.28 -22.13
N ARG A 128 5.35 2.43 -21.94
CA ARG A 128 5.79 3.70 -22.51
C ARG A 128 6.96 4.25 -21.72
N SER A 129 8.12 3.61 -21.89
CA SER A 129 9.41 4.21 -21.61
C SER A 129 9.79 5.14 -22.76
N ASP A 130 9.19 6.32 -22.81
CA ASP A 130 9.79 7.46 -23.50
C ASP A 130 9.57 8.69 -22.64
N GLY A 131 10.69 9.34 -22.30
CA GLY A 131 10.73 10.52 -21.45
C GLY A 131 9.92 11.69 -22.03
N PRO A 132 9.72 12.76 -21.24
CA PRO A 132 8.92 13.90 -21.68
C PRO A 132 9.52 14.50 -22.96
N PRO A 133 8.69 14.94 -23.93
CA PRO A 133 9.20 15.59 -25.12
C PRO A 133 9.91 16.88 -24.72
N ALA A 134 11.12 17.08 -25.24
CA ALA A 134 11.87 18.32 -25.11
C ALA A 134 11.02 19.49 -25.63
N SER A 135 10.85 20.53 -24.81
CA SER A 135 10.31 21.81 -25.25
C SER A 135 11.28 22.42 -26.27
N SER A 136 10.81 22.61 -27.50
CA SER A 136 11.46 23.51 -28.46
C SER A 136 10.91 24.94 -28.28
N PRO A 137 11.75 25.98 -28.46
CA PRO A 137 11.39 27.35 -28.13
C PRO A 137 10.52 28.01 -29.22
N GLU A 138 9.65 28.88 -28.76
CA GLU A 138 8.85 29.82 -29.54
C GLU A 138 9.75 30.99 -29.99
N VAL A 139 9.76 31.31 -31.29
CA VAL A 139 10.27 32.58 -31.82
C VAL A 139 9.33 33.08 -32.92
N GLY A 140 8.54 34.12 -32.59
CA GLY A 140 8.52 35.40 -33.29
C GLY A 140 7.88 35.49 -34.68
N GLU A 141 6.58 35.79 -34.67
CA GLU A 141 5.87 36.82 -35.48
C GLU A 141 6.60 37.55 -36.62
N ALA A 142 5.97 37.55 -37.82
CA ALA A 142 5.81 38.74 -38.66
C ALA A 142 4.66 38.53 -39.68
N ALA A 143 3.67 39.42 -39.62
CA ALA A 143 2.62 39.59 -40.61
C ALA A 143 3.14 40.41 -41.81
N ASP A 144 2.73 40.08 -43.03
CA ASP A 144 2.61 41.05 -44.13
C ASP A 144 1.49 40.61 -45.09
N GLY A 145 0.64 41.57 -45.47
CA GLY A 145 -0.72 41.36 -46.02
C GLY A 145 -0.81 41.19 -47.54
N PRO A 146 -2.03 41.20 -48.11
CA PRO A 146 -2.25 41.01 -49.54
C PRO A 146 -2.41 42.32 -50.33
N VAL A 147 -1.83 42.36 -51.54
CA VAL A 147 -2.16 43.29 -52.66
C VAL A 147 -2.16 42.39 -53.92
N GLY A 148 -3.23 42.22 -54.68
CA GLY A 148 -3.96 43.23 -55.46
C GLY A 148 -3.35 43.29 -56.87
N ILE A 149 -4.07 42.80 -57.89
CA ILE A 149 -3.71 42.93 -59.33
C ILE A 149 -4.00 44.35 -59.80
#